data_AF-A0A7S2U8R2-F1
#
_entry.id   AF-A0A7S2U8R2-F1
#
_cell.length_a   1.000
_cell.length_b   1.000
_cell.length_c   1.000
_cell.angle_alpha   90.00
_cell.angle_beta   90.00
_cell.angle_gamma   90.00
#
_symmetry.space_group_name_H-M   'P 1'
#
loop_
_entity.id
_entity.type
_entity.pdbx_description
1 polymer ?
#
loop_
_entity_poly.entity_id
_entity_poly.type
_entity_poly.pdbx_seq_one_letter_code
_entity_poly.pdbx_strand_id
1 'polypeptide(L)'
;MGAEETKRGAMNRARAAFAMAKEKPDFAVGLEGGLVMETNLGEPQQNQEDAIPTLWCMAWMAILGSDSSTCTLIRADNQNDMADSSPSSTPQPQQYRQATKQVWGFAQTGHFALPPQVAQLVVKEGMELGDADDQVFDRTNGKHGSGTVGILTNGMIDRANYYDHALKLALTPWIRPDLYIPSFSS
;
A
#
# COMPACT_ATOMS: atom_id res chain seq x y z
N MET A 1 -4.10 11.24 -12.85
CA MET A 1 -3.39 11.52 -11.59
C MET A 1 -4.41 11.74 -10.49
N GLY A 2 -4.35 10.99 -9.39
CA GLY A 2 -5.26 11.14 -8.25
C GLY A 2 -5.44 9.85 -7.45
N ALA A 3 -5.88 9.98 -6.20
CA ALA A 3 -5.87 8.86 -5.26
C ALA A 3 -6.79 7.70 -5.67
N GLU A 4 -7.99 7.99 -6.17
CA GLU A 4 -8.95 6.98 -6.60
C GLU A 4 -8.48 6.20 -7.83
N GLU A 5 -7.80 6.88 -8.76
CA GLU A 5 -7.22 6.23 -9.93
C GLU A 5 -6.11 5.26 -9.52
N THR A 6 -5.21 5.70 -8.63
CA THR A 6 -4.13 4.86 -8.09
C THR A 6 -4.69 3.66 -7.33
N LYS A 7 -5.72 3.84 -6.51
CA LYS A 7 -6.41 2.74 -5.80
C LYS A 7 -7.00 1.73 -6.79
N ARG A 8 -7.67 2.21 -7.84
CA ARG A 8 -8.20 1.34 -8.90
C ARG A 8 -7.08 0.58 -9.63
N GLY A 9 -5.94 1.21 -9.87
CA GLY A 9 -4.74 0.55 -10.40
C GLY A 9 -4.27 -0.60 -9.51
N ALA A 10 -4.12 -0.37 -8.21
CA ALA A 10 -3.77 -1.41 -7.24
C ALA A 10 -4.79 -2.56 -7.24
N MET A 11 -6.10 -2.25 -7.26
CA MET A 11 -7.15 -3.27 -7.35
C MET A 11 -7.05 -4.14 -8.60
N ASN A 12 -6.80 -3.51 -9.76
CA ASN A 12 -6.66 -4.23 -11.02
C ASN A 12 -5.45 -5.16 -11.00
N ARG A 13 -4.33 -4.72 -10.41
CA ARG A 13 -3.13 -5.58 -10.22
C ARG A 13 -3.42 -6.76 -9.30
N ALA A 14 -4.09 -6.55 -8.17
CA ALA A 14 -4.46 -7.64 -7.27
C ALA A 14 -5.34 -8.69 -7.97
N ARG A 15 -6.34 -8.25 -8.75
CA ARG A 15 -7.20 -9.16 -9.53
C ARG A 15 -6.42 -9.91 -10.59
N ALA A 16 -5.55 -9.23 -11.33
CA ALA A 16 -4.72 -9.87 -12.35
C ALA A 16 -3.81 -10.93 -11.74
N ALA A 17 -3.13 -10.61 -10.62
CA ALA A 17 -2.30 -11.55 -9.89
C ALA A 17 -3.09 -12.77 -9.41
N PHE A 18 -4.29 -12.57 -8.86
CA PHE A 18 -5.17 -13.66 -8.44
C PHE A 18 -5.56 -14.57 -9.61
N ALA A 19 -5.89 -13.99 -10.77
CA ALA A 19 -6.34 -14.73 -11.95
C ALA A 19 -5.20 -15.47 -12.68
N MET A 20 -3.97 -14.97 -12.61
CA MET A 20 -2.81 -15.55 -13.29
C MET A 20 -2.10 -16.63 -12.49
N ALA A 21 -2.42 -16.78 -11.21
CA ALA A 21 -1.78 -17.77 -10.34
C ALA A 21 -2.10 -19.20 -10.82
N LYS A 22 -1.07 -20.06 -10.89
CA LYS A 22 -1.21 -21.47 -11.30
C LYS A 22 -2.10 -22.27 -10.36
N GLU A 23 -2.03 -21.96 -9.08
CA GLU A 23 -2.89 -22.46 -8.03
C GLU A 23 -3.69 -21.30 -7.46
N LYS A 24 -4.90 -21.58 -6.95
CA LYS A 24 -5.75 -20.54 -6.38
C LYS A 24 -5.08 -20.00 -5.11
N PRO A 25 -4.66 -18.72 -5.07
CA PRO A 25 -3.95 -18.19 -3.91
C PRO A 25 -4.95 -17.82 -2.80
N ASP A 26 -4.49 -17.85 -1.56
CA ASP A 26 -5.25 -17.32 -0.41
C ASP A 26 -5.38 -15.80 -0.49
N PHE A 27 -4.28 -15.15 -0.89
CA PHE A 27 -4.18 -13.70 -1.05
C PHE A 27 -3.56 -13.33 -2.39
N ALA A 28 -4.04 -12.23 -2.96
CA ALA A 28 -3.36 -11.53 -4.05
C ALA A 28 -3.21 -10.05 -3.68
N VAL A 29 -2.02 -9.52 -3.88
CA VAL A 29 -1.66 -8.14 -3.51
C VAL A 29 -1.43 -7.33 -4.77
N GLY A 30 -2.01 -6.13 -4.80
CA GLY A 30 -1.74 -5.11 -5.79
C GLY A 30 -1.15 -3.88 -5.12
N LEU A 31 -0.08 -3.36 -5.71
CA LEU A 31 0.64 -2.16 -5.28
C LEU A 31 0.68 -1.21 -6.45
N GLU A 32 0.27 0.04 -6.24
CA GLU A 32 0.35 1.09 -7.26
C GLU A 32 0.84 2.40 -6.64
N GLY A 33 1.93 2.95 -7.18
CA GLY A 33 2.39 4.31 -6.87
C GLY A 33 1.50 5.35 -7.54
N GLY A 34 1.31 6.48 -6.88
CA GLY A 34 0.40 7.53 -7.31
C GLY A 34 0.89 8.92 -6.95
N LEU A 35 0.29 9.89 -7.63
CA LEU A 35 0.50 11.30 -7.39
C LEU A 35 -0.86 11.95 -7.14
N VAL A 36 -0.91 12.88 -6.19
CA VAL A 36 -2.09 13.67 -5.86
C VAL A 36 -1.70 15.14 -5.96
N MET A 37 -2.44 15.89 -6.79
CA MET A 37 -2.27 17.33 -6.87
C MET A 37 -3.15 18.01 -5.83
N GLU A 38 -2.57 18.96 -5.11
CA GLU A 38 -3.29 19.86 -4.25
C GLU A 38 -3.02 21.29 -4.71
N THR A 39 -4.08 21.99 -5.09
CA THR A 39 -4.04 23.41 -5.41
C THR A 39 -4.43 24.20 -4.15
N ASN A 40 -3.61 25.19 -3.78
CA ASN A 40 -3.87 26.15 -2.70
C ASN A 40 -3.63 25.67 -1.25
N LEU A 41 -2.37 25.39 -0.90
CA LEU A 41 -1.95 25.43 0.52
C LEU A 41 -1.82 26.90 0.98
N GLY A 42 -2.95 27.55 1.19
CA GLY A 42 -3.09 28.70 2.11
C GLY A 42 -2.47 30.06 1.76
N GLU A 43 -1.52 30.17 0.84
CA GLU A 43 -0.95 31.49 0.47
C GLU A 43 -1.54 32.03 -0.83
N PRO A 44 -2.10 33.26 -0.83
CA PRO A 44 -2.52 33.92 -2.05
C PRO A 44 -1.27 34.24 -2.90
N GLN A 45 -0.99 33.40 -3.89
CA GLN A 45 0.02 33.72 -4.90
C GLN A 45 -0.52 34.84 -5.79
N GLN A 46 0.22 35.95 -5.87
CA GLN A 46 -0.18 37.18 -6.56
C GLN A 46 -0.42 37.00 -8.07
N ASN A 47 -0.03 35.87 -8.67
CA ASN A 47 -0.29 35.49 -10.06
C ASN A 47 -0.74 34.02 -10.15
N GLN A 48 -2.03 33.78 -10.40
CA GLN A 48 -2.63 32.42 -10.43
C GLN A 48 -2.27 31.58 -11.66
N GLU A 49 -1.81 32.19 -12.76
CA GLU A 49 -1.56 31.47 -14.03
C GLU A 49 -0.24 30.67 -14.04
N ASP A 50 0.72 30.99 -13.16
CA ASP A 50 2.04 30.32 -13.12
C ASP A 50 2.24 29.37 -11.93
N ALA A 51 1.28 29.34 -11.00
CA ALA A 51 1.36 28.59 -9.75
C ALA A 51 1.53 27.08 -10.02
N ILE A 52 2.64 26.50 -9.55
CA ILE A 52 2.86 25.04 -9.59
C ILE A 52 2.09 24.43 -8.41
N PRO A 53 1.17 23.48 -8.65
CA PRO A 53 0.44 22.83 -7.56
C PRO A 53 1.41 22.05 -6.66
N THR A 54 1.03 21.86 -5.40
CA THR A 54 1.75 20.93 -4.55
C THR A 54 1.46 19.52 -5.05
N LEU A 55 2.53 18.78 -5.36
CA LEU A 55 2.43 17.42 -5.86
C LEU A 55 2.82 16.45 -4.75
N TRP A 56 1.87 15.64 -4.31
CA TRP A 56 2.05 14.66 -3.26
C TRP A 56 2.29 13.27 -3.85
N CYS A 57 3.32 12.58 -3.35
CA CYS A 57 3.58 11.18 -3.68
C CYS A 57 2.96 10.25 -2.64
N MET A 58 2.34 9.16 -3.10
CA MET A 58 1.80 8.09 -2.26
C MET A 58 1.74 6.77 -3.03
N ALA A 59 1.40 5.68 -2.35
CA ALA A 59 1.05 4.41 -3.00
C ALA A 59 -0.15 3.77 -2.33
N TRP A 60 -0.96 3.06 -3.12
CA TRP A 60 -2.05 2.22 -2.63
C TRP A 60 -1.67 0.75 -2.57
N MET A 61 -2.09 0.10 -1.50
CA MET A 61 -2.12 -1.35 -1.34
C MET A 61 -3.57 -1.82 -1.41
N ALA A 62 -3.82 -2.80 -2.28
CA ALA A 62 -5.09 -3.51 -2.37
C ALA A 62 -4.83 -5.01 -2.21
N ILE A 63 -5.43 -5.62 -1.19
CA ILE A 63 -5.30 -7.06 -0.93
C ILE A 63 -6.65 -7.70 -1.21
N LEU A 64 -6.65 -8.69 -2.10
CA LEU A 64 -7.77 -9.55 -2.38
C LEU A 64 -7.55 -10.89 -1.67
N GLY A 65 -8.47 -11.27 -0.79
CA GLY A 65 -8.49 -12.59 -0.17
C GLY A 65 -9.93 -13.10 -0.03
N SER A 66 -10.15 -13.96 0.96
CA SER A 66 -11.49 -14.52 1.23
C SER A 66 -11.79 -14.63 2.72
N ASP A 67 -13.00 -15.07 3.03
CA ASP A 67 -13.42 -15.44 4.39
C ASP A 67 -13.13 -16.93 4.73
N SER A 68 -12.29 -17.61 3.93
CA SER A 68 -11.89 -18.98 4.20
C SER A 68 -11.10 -19.11 5.51
N SER A 69 -11.11 -20.30 6.09
CA SER A 69 -10.27 -20.60 7.26
C SER A 69 -8.79 -20.36 6.98
N THR A 70 -8.27 -20.69 5.79
CA THR A 70 -6.85 -20.45 5.46
C THR A 70 -6.46 -18.98 5.56
N CYS A 71 -7.34 -18.06 5.13
CA CYS A 71 -7.10 -16.62 5.24
C CYS A 71 -7.24 -16.06 6.68
N THR A 72 -7.90 -16.78 7.58
CA THR A 72 -8.33 -16.26 8.89
C THR A 72 -7.77 -17.02 10.10
N LEU A 73 -7.10 -18.15 9.85
CA LEU A 73 -6.48 -18.99 10.89
C LEU A 73 -5.16 -18.42 11.42
N ILE A 74 -4.53 -17.48 10.71
CA ILE A 74 -3.34 -16.78 11.22
C ILE A 74 -3.80 -15.75 12.26
N ARG A 75 -4.05 -16.24 13.48
CA ARG A 75 -4.01 -15.37 14.64
C ARG A 75 -2.54 -15.04 14.89
N ALA A 76 -2.21 -13.77 15.00
CA ALA A 76 -0.99 -13.41 15.70
C ALA A 76 -1.16 -13.98 17.11
N ASP A 77 -0.38 -14.98 17.47
CA ASP A 77 -0.31 -15.45 18.84
C ASP A 77 -0.07 -14.22 19.70
N ASN A 78 -1.02 -13.90 20.59
CA ASN A 78 -0.84 -12.83 21.55
C ASN A 78 0.37 -13.22 22.40
N GLN A 79 1.54 -12.63 22.10
CA GLN A 79 2.76 -12.79 22.88
C GLN A 79 2.66 -12.19 24.30
N ASN A 80 1.45 -11.89 24.78
CA ASN A 80 1.15 -11.53 26.16
C ASN A 80 0.62 -12.72 27.00
N ASP A 81 0.40 -13.90 26.42
CA ASP A 81 -0.01 -15.09 27.18
C ASP A 81 1.18 -16.00 27.58
N MET A 82 2.33 -15.41 27.91
CA MET A 82 3.48 -16.12 28.49
C MET A 82 3.25 -16.42 29.98
N ALA A 83 2.20 -17.19 30.30
CA ALA A 83 1.99 -17.77 31.62
C ALA A 83 1.01 -18.96 31.61
N ASP A 84 1.15 -19.93 30.69
CA ASP A 84 0.81 -21.31 31.03
C ASP A 84 1.54 -22.30 30.10
N SER A 85 2.47 -23.05 30.67
CA SER A 85 3.18 -24.12 29.98
C SER A 85 2.30 -25.36 29.91
N SER A 86 1.50 -25.46 28.86
CA SER A 86 0.91 -26.72 28.39
C SER A 86 0.95 -26.74 26.85
N PRO A 87 1.36 -27.84 26.19
CA PRO A 87 1.30 -27.94 24.74
C PRO A 87 -0.18 -28.04 24.33
N SER A 88 -0.82 -26.88 24.14
CA SER A 88 -2.20 -26.81 23.71
C SER A 88 -2.28 -27.25 22.25
N SER A 89 -2.75 -28.49 22.10
CA SER A 89 -3.34 -29.11 20.91
C SER A 89 -3.18 -28.32 19.61
N THR A 90 -2.39 -28.88 18.68
CA THR A 90 -2.65 -28.68 17.25
C THR A 90 -4.15 -28.80 17.04
N PRO A 91 -4.84 -27.77 16.49
CA PRO A 91 -6.26 -27.88 16.21
C PRO A 91 -6.47 -29.14 15.39
N GLN A 92 -7.22 -30.10 15.92
CA GLN A 92 -7.77 -31.19 15.12
C GLN A 92 -8.42 -30.55 13.88
N PRO A 93 -8.28 -31.11 12.67
CA PRO A 93 -8.83 -30.52 11.44
C PRO A 93 -10.37 -30.53 11.49
N GLN A 94 -10.94 -29.63 12.27
CA GLN A 94 -12.32 -29.18 12.19
C GLN A 94 -12.42 -28.50 10.82
N GLN A 95 -12.88 -29.26 9.83
CA GLN A 95 -13.24 -28.85 8.46
C GLN A 95 -12.90 -27.39 8.13
N TYR A 96 -11.76 -27.16 7.46
CA TYR A 96 -11.42 -25.85 6.93
C TYR A 96 -12.62 -25.27 6.19
N ARG A 97 -13.14 -24.13 6.65
CA ARG A 97 -14.26 -23.45 6.01
C ARG A 97 -13.79 -22.99 4.63
N GLN A 98 -14.46 -23.46 3.58
CA GLN A 98 -14.24 -22.97 2.23
C GLN A 98 -14.69 -21.53 2.10
N ALA A 99 -14.02 -20.77 1.23
CA ALA A 99 -14.39 -19.38 0.95
C ALA A 99 -15.84 -19.29 0.46
N THR A 100 -16.64 -18.43 1.09
CA THR A 100 -18.00 -18.10 0.66
C THR A 100 -18.08 -16.72 0.01
N LYS A 101 -17.14 -15.82 0.35
CA LYS A 101 -17.04 -14.49 -0.28
C LYS A 101 -15.59 -14.03 -0.44
N GLN A 102 -15.37 -13.15 -1.41
CA GLN A 102 -14.15 -12.35 -1.48
C GLN A 102 -14.17 -11.24 -0.45
N VAL A 103 -13.01 -10.96 0.14
CA VAL A 103 -12.79 -9.88 1.10
C VAL A 103 -11.68 -9.00 0.56
N TRP A 104 -11.84 -7.68 0.73
CA TRP A 104 -10.85 -6.70 0.33
C TRP A 104 -10.26 -5.99 1.54
N GLY A 105 -8.95 -5.82 1.52
CA GLY A 105 -8.20 -4.95 2.42
C GLY A 105 -7.55 -3.81 1.65
N PHE A 106 -7.60 -2.60 2.20
CA PHE A 106 -7.07 -1.40 1.55
C PHE A 106 -6.31 -0.55 2.55
N ALA A 107 -5.18 -0.01 2.11
CA ALA A 107 -4.49 1.07 2.81
C ALA A 107 -3.60 1.83 1.82
N GLN A 108 -3.17 3.01 2.23
CA GLN A 108 -2.20 3.81 1.49
C GLN A 108 -1.03 4.17 2.39
N THR A 109 0.09 4.47 1.76
CA THR A 109 1.25 5.01 2.46
C THR A 109 0.99 6.42 2.97
N GLY A 110 1.87 6.91 3.85
CA GLY A 110 1.87 8.34 4.19
C GLY A 110 2.13 9.19 2.94
N HIS A 111 1.45 10.31 2.80
CA HIS A 111 1.72 11.24 1.71
C HIS A 111 2.95 12.08 2.06
N PHE A 112 3.79 12.36 1.07
CA PHE A 112 4.87 13.35 1.21
C PHE A 112 4.92 14.24 -0.02
N ALA A 113 5.19 15.54 0.21
CA ALA A 113 5.28 16.51 -0.85
C ALA A 113 6.59 16.31 -1.63
N LEU A 114 6.49 16.41 -2.96
CA LEU A 114 7.66 16.41 -3.83
C LEU A 114 8.29 17.82 -3.87
N PRO A 115 9.61 17.91 -4.12
CA PRO A 115 10.27 19.20 -4.32
C PRO A 115 9.60 20.00 -5.45
N PRO A 116 9.53 21.35 -5.36
CA PRO A 116 8.92 22.17 -6.40
C PRO A 116 9.50 21.94 -7.81
N GLN A 117 10.82 21.69 -7.93
CA GLN A 117 11.42 21.38 -9.24
C GLN A 117 10.91 20.06 -9.81
N VAL A 118 10.81 19.00 -9.00
CA VAL A 118 10.27 17.70 -9.44
C VAL A 118 8.80 17.87 -9.83
N ALA A 119 8.01 18.57 -9.03
CA ALA A 119 6.60 18.85 -9.32
C ALA A 119 6.44 19.61 -10.64
N GLN A 120 7.32 20.58 -10.93
CA GLN A 120 7.32 21.33 -12.18
C GLN A 120 7.57 20.42 -13.39
N LEU A 121 8.59 19.57 -13.35
CA LEU A 121 8.90 18.63 -14.43
C LEU A 121 7.74 17.67 -14.70
N VAL A 122 7.15 17.12 -13.63
CA VAL A 122 6.04 16.17 -13.78
C VAL A 122 4.76 16.85 -14.29
N VAL A 123 4.40 18.02 -13.74
CA VAL A 123 3.11 18.67 -14.04
C VAL A 123 3.15 19.48 -15.33
N LYS A 124 4.21 20.27 -15.56
CA LYS A 124 4.29 21.16 -16.73
C LYS A 124 4.90 20.45 -17.95
N GLU A 125 5.86 19.56 -17.74
CA GLU A 125 6.58 18.90 -18.85
C GLU A 125 6.08 17.47 -19.10
N GLY A 126 5.20 16.94 -18.24
CA GLY A 126 4.62 15.59 -18.39
C GLY A 126 5.63 14.47 -18.14
N MET A 127 6.72 14.76 -17.42
CA MET A 127 7.78 13.80 -17.14
C MET A 127 7.32 12.72 -16.15
N GLU A 128 7.79 11.49 -16.31
CA GLU A 128 7.59 10.46 -15.28
C GLU A 128 8.37 10.83 -14.02
N LEU A 129 7.84 10.50 -12.84
CA LEU A 129 8.48 10.84 -11.56
C LEU A 129 9.92 10.31 -11.46
N GLY A 130 10.17 9.09 -11.94
CA GLY A 130 11.50 8.49 -11.91
C GLY A 130 12.52 9.29 -12.72
N ASP A 131 12.14 9.75 -13.91
CA ASP A 131 13.01 10.56 -14.77
C ASP A 131 13.21 11.97 -14.18
N ALA A 132 12.16 12.55 -13.58
CA ALA A 132 12.25 13.84 -12.91
C ALA A 132 13.16 13.79 -11.67
N ASP A 133 13.10 12.72 -10.89
CA ASP A 133 14.02 12.48 -9.78
C ASP A 133 15.47 12.36 -10.29
N ASP A 134 15.70 11.58 -11.35
CA ASP A 134 17.04 11.37 -11.91
C ASP A 134 17.65 12.70 -12.41
N GLN A 135 16.83 13.57 -13.02
CA GLN A 135 17.24 14.90 -13.47
C GLN A 135 17.51 15.88 -12.33
N VAL A 136 16.68 15.91 -11.28
CA VAL A 136 16.83 16.87 -10.17
C VAL A 136 17.94 16.48 -9.21
N PHE A 137 18.15 15.17 -9.01
CA PHE A 137 19.12 14.65 -8.04
C PHE A 137 20.41 14.13 -8.68
N ASP A 138 20.65 14.43 -9.97
CA ASP A 138 21.84 14.06 -10.74
C ASP A 138 22.23 12.57 -10.60
N ARG A 139 21.24 11.67 -10.62
CA ARG A 139 21.47 10.22 -10.47
C ARG A 139 21.92 9.61 -11.80
N THR A 140 23.19 9.81 -12.13
CA THR A 140 23.76 9.27 -13.38
C THR A 140 23.96 7.75 -13.40
N ASN A 141 23.75 6.97 -12.32
CA ASN A 141 23.90 5.51 -12.35
C ASN A 141 23.34 4.74 -11.13
N GLY A 142 22.18 5.13 -10.58
CA GLY A 142 21.65 4.56 -9.35
C GLY A 142 20.30 3.86 -9.48
N LYS A 143 20.09 2.99 -10.47
CA LYS A 143 18.80 2.31 -10.71
C LYS A 143 18.30 1.41 -9.56
N HIS A 144 19.04 1.26 -8.46
CA HIS A 144 18.70 0.39 -7.33
C HIS A 144 18.83 1.11 -5.99
N GLY A 145 17.80 0.99 -5.15
CA GLY A 145 17.92 1.22 -3.71
C GLY A 145 16.62 1.61 -3.01
N SER A 146 16.27 2.89 -3.02
CA SER A 146 15.42 3.47 -1.97
C SER A 146 14.16 4.20 -2.44
N GLY A 147 14.00 4.45 -3.75
CA GLY A 147 12.95 5.31 -4.31
C GLY A 147 13.04 6.78 -3.89
N THR A 148 12.12 7.61 -4.40
CA THR A 148 12.00 9.05 -4.09
C THR A 148 11.98 9.32 -2.59
N VAL A 149 11.21 8.52 -1.84
CA VAL A 149 11.11 8.63 -0.37
C VAL A 149 12.47 8.50 0.31
N GLY A 150 13.33 7.59 -0.17
CA GLY A 150 14.65 7.42 0.41
C GLY A 150 15.63 8.54 0.06
N ILE A 151 15.47 9.19 -1.11
CA ILE A 151 16.24 10.41 -1.44
C ILE A 151 15.87 11.52 -0.47
N LEU A 152 14.57 11.82 -0.37
CA LEU A 152 14.06 12.97 0.38
C LEU A 152 14.24 12.82 1.90
N THR A 153 14.32 11.58 2.39
CA THR A 153 14.54 11.29 3.81
C THR A 153 16.00 10.99 4.16
N ASN A 154 16.95 11.20 3.25
CA ASN A 154 18.36 10.84 3.44
C ASN A 154 18.54 9.38 3.90
N GLY A 155 17.74 8.47 3.36
CA GLY A 155 17.76 7.04 3.68
C GLY A 155 17.10 6.65 5.01
N MET A 156 16.53 7.59 5.78
CA MET A 156 15.82 7.26 7.03
C MET A 156 14.58 6.38 6.78
N ILE A 157 13.91 6.55 5.63
CA ILE A 157 12.83 5.67 5.18
C ILE A 157 13.16 5.21 3.77
N ASP A 158 13.44 3.92 3.61
CA ASP A 158 13.55 3.30 2.29
C ASP A 158 12.18 2.87 1.74
N ARG A 159 12.17 2.42 0.48
CA ARG A 159 10.95 1.97 -0.20
C ARG A 159 10.28 0.77 0.49
N ALA A 160 11.06 -0.14 1.06
CA ALA A 160 10.51 -1.32 1.70
C ALA A 160 9.76 -0.94 2.98
N ASN A 161 10.39 -0.14 3.85
CA ASN A 161 9.78 0.39 5.07
C ASN A 161 8.60 1.32 4.77
N TYR A 162 8.68 2.08 3.68
CA TYR A 162 7.57 2.92 3.21
C TYR A 162 6.35 2.11 2.77
N TYR A 163 6.52 0.87 2.29
CA TYR A 163 5.39 0.01 1.91
C TYR A 163 4.94 -0.94 3.03
N ASP A 164 5.84 -1.31 3.93
CA ASP A 164 5.60 -2.24 5.03
C ASP A 164 4.39 -1.84 5.89
N HIS A 165 4.32 -0.58 6.33
CA HIS A 165 3.23 -0.11 7.17
C HIS A 165 1.88 -0.12 6.44
N ALA A 166 1.84 0.27 5.17
CA ALA A 166 0.61 0.24 4.36
C ALA A 166 0.14 -1.20 4.12
N LEU A 167 1.06 -2.14 3.87
CA LEU A 167 0.72 -3.55 3.71
C LEU A 167 0.10 -4.13 5.00
N LYS A 168 0.73 -3.86 6.16
CA LYS A 168 0.20 -4.27 7.47
C LYS A 168 -1.20 -3.72 7.74
N LEU A 169 -1.45 -2.45 7.41
CA LEU A 169 -2.76 -1.82 7.57
C LEU A 169 -3.80 -2.43 6.61
N ALA A 170 -3.42 -2.74 5.37
CA ALA A 170 -4.32 -3.38 4.41
C ALA A 170 -4.69 -4.82 4.82
N LEU A 171 -3.89 -5.49 5.65
CA LEU A 171 -4.19 -6.82 6.19
C LEU A 171 -5.16 -6.81 7.38
N THR A 172 -5.57 -5.66 7.89
CA THR A 172 -6.45 -5.56 9.07
C THR A 172 -7.73 -6.43 9.02
N PRO A 173 -8.41 -6.64 7.87
CA PRO A 173 -9.57 -7.52 7.81
C PRO A 173 -9.27 -8.99 8.19
N TRP A 174 -8.02 -9.44 8.01
CA TRP A 174 -7.59 -10.81 8.31
C TRP A 174 -6.77 -10.91 9.60
N ILE A 175 -6.22 -9.80 10.09
CA ILE A 175 -5.65 -9.71 11.45
C ILE A 175 -6.76 -9.72 12.49
N ARG A 176 -7.89 -9.07 12.21
CA ARG A 176 -9.07 -8.97 13.09
C ARG A 176 -10.35 -9.43 12.39
N PRO A 177 -10.41 -10.70 11.92
CA PRO A 177 -11.55 -11.19 11.14
C PRO A 177 -12.87 -11.12 11.92
N ASP A 178 -12.81 -11.17 13.25
CA ASP A 178 -13.93 -10.96 14.17
C ASP A 178 -14.64 -9.61 13.99
N LEU A 179 -13.92 -8.57 13.55
CA LEU A 179 -14.45 -7.22 13.39
C LEU A 179 -14.88 -6.90 11.94
N TYR A 180 -14.31 -7.58 10.94
CA TYR A 180 -14.48 -7.23 9.53
C TYR A 180 -15.21 -8.30 8.71
N ILE A 181 -15.29 -9.54 9.19
CA ILE A 181 -15.87 -10.68 8.46
C ILE A 181 -17.08 -11.21 9.24
N PRO A 182 -18.32 -10.91 8.80
CA PRO A 182 -19.55 -11.19 9.56
C PRO A 182 -19.80 -12.66 9.94
N SER A 183 -19.18 -13.63 9.25
CA SER A 183 -19.30 -15.06 9.54
C SER A 183 -18.46 -15.52 10.75
N PHE A 184 -17.84 -14.58 11.48
CA PHE A 184 -17.08 -14.82 12.72
C PHE A 184 -17.79 -14.32 13.99
N SER A 185 -18.92 -13.60 13.85
CA SER A 185 -19.79 -13.31 14.99
C SER A 185 -20.60 -14.56 15.33
N SER A 186 -20.28 -15.19 16.47
CA SER A 186 -21.10 -16.25 17.07
C SER A 186 -22.37 -15.66 17.67
#